data_AF-A0A973QYF4-F1
#
_entry.id   AF-A0A973QYF4-F1
#
_cell.length_a   1.000
_cell.length_b   1.000
_cell.length_c   1.000
_cell.angle_alpha   90.00
_cell.angle_beta   90.00
_cell.angle_gamma   90.00
#
_symmetry.space_group_name_H-M   'P 1'
#
loop_
_entity.id
_entity.type
_entity.pdbx_description
1 polymer ?
#
loop_
_entity_poly.entity_id
_entity_poly.type
_entity_poly.pdbx_seq_one_letter_code
_entity_poly.pdbx_strand_id
1 'polypeptide(L)'
;MTPEPPGPGGDPARAEEPDPAPELLDLYKMAVEMSDRVSARRGAANAFFLSVQTAFIGALGITATENQNVPWWAALVLTLAGISISLVWWLQLRSYRVLNHAKFVIINSVEPRLPIQVFSREWEILTGNPDGPWWTRYTELGSTERKVPWVFAALHAGLFIGILCT
;
A
#
# COMPACT_ATOMS: atom_id res chain seq x y z
N MET A 1 65.50 -25.61 4.68
CA MET A 1 64.20 -25.27 4.07
C MET A 1 63.23 -26.38 4.41
N THR A 2 62.45 -26.20 5.46
CA THR A 2 61.36 -27.11 5.85
C THR A 2 60.09 -26.71 5.10
N PRO A 3 59.31 -27.63 4.51
CA PRO A 3 58.05 -27.28 3.87
C PRO A 3 57.02 -26.81 4.90
N GLU A 4 56.25 -25.77 4.54
CA GLU A 4 55.13 -25.27 5.34
C GLU A 4 54.03 -26.34 5.51
N PRO A 5 53.29 -26.32 6.64
CA PRO A 5 52.16 -27.21 6.83
C PRO A 5 50.99 -26.83 5.91
N PRO A 6 50.20 -27.79 5.43
CA PRO A 6 49.02 -27.51 4.61
C PRO A 6 48.00 -26.69 5.42
N GLY A 7 47.56 -25.57 4.85
CA GLY A 7 46.56 -24.68 5.45
C GLY A 7 45.24 -25.40 5.75
N PRO A 8 44.42 -24.85 6.67
CA PRO A 8 43.21 -25.52 7.13
C PRO A 8 42.27 -25.75 5.94
N GLY A 9 41.98 -27.03 5.69
CA GLY A 9 41.09 -27.48 4.63
C GLY A 9 39.77 -26.73 4.69
N GLY A 10 39.41 -26.12 3.55
CA GLY A 10 38.09 -25.53 3.36
C GLY A 10 37.03 -26.56 3.70
N ASP A 11 36.07 -26.15 4.51
CA ASP A 11 34.92 -26.95 4.91
C ASP A 11 34.22 -27.54 3.66
N PRO A 12 34.24 -28.87 3.47
CA PRO A 12 33.62 -29.52 2.32
C PRO A 12 32.09 -29.42 2.31
N ALA A 13 31.48 -28.85 3.36
CA ALA A 13 30.04 -28.70 3.49
C ALA A 13 29.47 -27.43 2.83
N ARG A 14 30.30 -26.46 2.38
CA ARG A 14 29.84 -25.46 1.42
C ARG A 14 29.94 -26.06 0.02
N ALA A 15 29.08 -27.03 -0.27
CA ALA A 15 28.75 -27.31 -1.66
C ALA A 15 28.36 -25.96 -2.28
N GLU A 16 29.09 -25.52 -3.30
CA GLU A 16 28.68 -24.41 -4.16
C GLU A 16 27.29 -24.78 -4.70
N GLU A 17 26.24 -24.28 -4.06
CA GLU A 17 24.92 -24.29 -4.68
C GLU A 17 25.08 -23.53 -6.00
N PRO A 18 24.64 -24.12 -7.12
CA PRO A 18 24.87 -23.53 -8.43
C PRO A 18 24.26 -22.13 -8.42
N ASP A 19 25.07 -21.15 -8.84
CA ASP A 19 24.65 -19.75 -8.96
C ASP A 19 23.28 -19.73 -9.67
N PRO A 20 22.28 -18.99 -9.15
CA PRO A 20 20.95 -18.99 -9.73
C PRO A 20 21.06 -18.69 -11.22
N ALA A 21 20.39 -19.49 -12.05
CA ALA A 21 20.42 -19.28 -13.50
C ALA A 21 20.14 -17.80 -13.80
N PRO A 22 20.97 -17.11 -14.61
CA PRO A 22 20.85 -15.65 -14.81
C PRO A 22 19.45 -15.21 -15.23
N GLU A 23 18.74 -16.06 -15.99
CA GLU A 23 17.34 -15.90 -16.37
C GLU A 23 16.39 -15.77 -15.16
N LEU A 24 16.61 -16.54 -14.09
CA LEU A 24 15.81 -16.49 -12.86
C LEU A 24 15.97 -15.16 -12.14
N LEU A 25 17.22 -14.68 -12.05
CA LEU A 25 17.53 -13.40 -11.42
C LEU A 25 16.89 -12.25 -12.20
N ASP A 26 16.88 -12.32 -13.54
CA ASP A 26 16.26 -11.30 -14.38
C ASP A 26 14.74 -11.30 -14.26
N LEU A 27 14.09 -12.47 -14.24
CA LEU A 27 12.65 -12.58 -13.96
C LEU A 27 12.29 -12.05 -12.57
N TYR A 28 13.11 -12.34 -11.57
CA TYR A 28 12.93 -11.84 -10.20
C TYR A 28 13.03 -10.31 -10.15
N LYS A 29 14.09 -9.72 -10.73
CA LYS A 29 14.25 -8.26 -10.81
C LYS A 29 13.05 -7.60 -11.50
N MET A 30 12.60 -8.15 -12.62
CA MET A 30 11.43 -7.63 -13.34
C MET A 30 10.15 -7.72 -12.49
N ALA A 31 9.94 -8.84 -11.78
CA ALA A 31 8.79 -9.00 -10.89
C ALA A 31 8.78 -7.96 -9.76
N VAL A 32 9.94 -7.74 -9.14
CA VAL A 32 10.14 -6.75 -8.07
C VAL A 32 9.90 -5.34 -8.59
N GLU A 33 10.48 -4.98 -9.74
CA GLU A 33 10.30 -3.67 -10.35
C GLU A 33 8.82 -3.41 -10.71
N MET A 34 8.11 -4.41 -11.23
CA MET A 34 6.67 -4.30 -11.49
C MET A 34 5.87 -4.09 -10.20
N SER A 35 6.25 -4.75 -9.09
CA SER A 35 5.61 -4.56 -7.79
C SER A 35 5.81 -3.14 -7.27
N ASP A 36 7.04 -2.62 -7.38
CA ASP A 36 7.38 -1.25 -6.98
C ASP A 36 6.62 -0.21 -7.81
N ARG A 37 6.57 -0.36 -9.15
CA ARG A 37 5.80 0.53 -10.04
C ARG A 37 4.31 0.57 -9.68
N VAL A 38 3.71 -0.56 -9.29
CA VAL A 38 2.31 -0.57 -8.85
C VAL A 38 2.15 0.13 -7.50
N SER A 39 3.08 -0.05 -6.57
CA SER A 39 3.12 0.68 -5.30
C SER A 39 3.23 2.19 -5.50
N ALA A 40 4.12 2.64 -6.39
CA ALA A 40 4.25 4.05 -6.76
C ALA A 40 2.95 4.59 -7.40
N ARG A 41 2.31 3.82 -8.29
CA ARG A 41 1.03 4.20 -8.91
C ARG A 41 -0.09 4.32 -7.87
N ARG A 42 -0.13 3.43 -6.87
CA ARG A 42 -1.05 3.55 -5.73
C ARG A 42 -0.82 4.84 -4.95
N GLY A 43 0.44 5.19 -4.67
CA GLY A 43 0.80 6.43 -3.98
C GLY A 43 0.32 7.67 -4.75
N ALA A 44 0.57 7.73 -6.05
CA ALA A 44 0.10 8.82 -6.91
C ALA A 44 -1.44 8.91 -6.96
N ALA A 45 -2.13 7.78 -7.09
CA ALA A 45 -3.60 7.74 -7.05
C ALA A 45 -4.15 8.22 -5.70
N ASN A 46 -3.51 7.85 -4.60
CA ASN A 46 -3.91 8.29 -3.25
C ASN A 46 -3.79 9.82 -3.11
N ALA A 47 -2.66 10.39 -3.54
CA ALA A 47 -2.47 11.84 -3.54
C ALA A 47 -3.52 12.56 -4.40
N PHE A 48 -3.80 12.06 -5.61
CA PHE A 48 -4.83 12.61 -6.50
C PHE A 48 -6.20 12.67 -5.83
N PHE A 49 -6.70 11.55 -5.30
CA PHE A 49 -8.03 11.52 -4.68
C PHE A 49 -8.09 12.35 -3.40
N LEU A 50 -7.02 12.39 -2.62
CA LEU A 50 -6.94 13.24 -1.43
C LEU A 50 -7.07 14.72 -1.81
N SER A 51 -6.36 15.17 -2.85
CA SER A 51 -6.46 16.55 -3.35
C SER A 51 -7.86 16.88 -3.86
N VAL A 52 -8.45 16.00 -4.68
CA VAL A 52 -9.81 16.18 -5.22
C VAL A 52 -10.84 16.26 -4.09
N GLN A 53 -10.81 15.31 -3.15
CA GLN A 53 -11.79 15.29 -2.05
C GLN A 53 -11.62 16.46 -1.08
N THR A 54 -10.38 16.88 -0.82
CA THR A 54 -10.10 18.06 0.03
C THR A 54 -10.61 19.34 -0.63
N ALA A 55 -10.34 19.53 -1.92
CA ALA A 55 -10.84 20.68 -2.66
C ALA A 55 -12.37 20.67 -2.72
N PHE A 56 -12.97 19.49 -2.96
CA PHE A 56 -14.42 19.37 -3.07
C PHE A 56 -15.13 19.68 -1.75
N ILE A 57 -14.72 19.04 -0.64
CA ILE A 57 -15.33 19.32 0.66
C ILE A 57 -15.09 20.77 1.11
N GLY A 58 -13.92 21.34 0.80
CA GLY A 58 -13.62 22.74 1.10
C GLY A 58 -14.53 23.72 0.36
N ALA A 59 -14.73 23.51 -0.95
CA ALA A 59 -15.63 24.33 -1.77
C ALA A 59 -17.09 24.21 -1.30
N LEU A 60 -17.53 23.00 -0.94
CA LEU A 60 -18.87 22.78 -0.39
C LEU A 60 -19.04 23.45 0.98
N GLY A 61 -18.02 23.38 1.84
CA GLY A 61 -18.03 24.03 3.15
C GLY A 61 -18.20 25.55 3.04
N ILE A 62 -17.42 26.21 2.18
CA ILE A 62 -17.53 27.66 1.94
C ILE A 62 -18.93 28.00 1.42
N THR A 63 -19.41 27.27 0.40
CA THR A 63 -20.74 27.49 -0.19
C THR A 63 -21.85 27.36 0.85
N ALA A 64 -21.78 26.36 1.72
CA ALA A 64 -22.75 26.15 2.79
C ALA A 64 -22.73 27.27 3.84
N THR A 65 -21.58 27.88 4.10
CA THR A 65 -21.48 29.01 5.03
C THR A 65 -21.92 30.36 4.45
N GLU A 66 -21.68 30.60 3.16
CA GLU A 66 -22.01 31.88 2.51
C GLU A 66 -23.44 31.94 1.98
N ASN A 67 -24.03 30.80 1.61
CA ASN A 67 -25.35 30.74 1.00
C ASN A 67 -26.28 29.83 1.79
N GLN A 68 -27.15 30.41 2.63
CA GLN A 68 -28.08 29.65 3.48
C GLN A 68 -29.28 29.06 2.71
N ASN A 69 -29.46 29.41 1.43
CA ASN A 69 -30.59 28.95 0.61
C ASN A 69 -30.18 27.91 -0.45
N VAL A 70 -29.24 27.02 -0.14
CA VAL A 70 -28.91 25.91 -1.03
C VAL A 70 -30.12 24.97 -1.10
N PRO A 71 -30.68 24.68 -2.29
CA PRO A 71 -31.77 23.74 -2.41
C PRO A 71 -31.36 22.34 -1.92
N TRP A 72 -32.22 21.68 -1.14
CA TRP A 72 -31.92 20.35 -0.57
C TRP A 72 -31.54 19.31 -1.64
N TRP A 73 -32.12 19.39 -2.84
CA TRP A 73 -31.80 18.47 -3.94
C TRP A 73 -30.40 18.71 -4.50
N ALA A 74 -29.93 19.97 -4.52
CA ALA A 74 -28.58 20.31 -4.97
C ALA A 74 -27.55 19.81 -3.96
N ALA A 75 -27.80 20.02 -2.67
CA ALA A 75 -26.99 19.46 -1.60
C ALA A 75 -26.94 17.93 -1.68
N LEU A 76 -28.06 17.26 -1.94
CA LEU A 76 -28.11 15.81 -2.10
C LEU A 76 -27.25 15.33 -3.27
N VAL A 77 -27.34 15.96 -4.44
CA VAL A 77 -26.55 15.61 -5.62
C VAL A 77 -25.05 15.75 -5.33
N LEU A 78 -24.63 16.85 -4.69
CA LEU A 78 -23.23 17.10 -4.36
C LEU A 78 -22.69 16.08 -3.33
N THR A 79 -23.50 15.73 -2.34
CA THR A 79 -23.15 14.69 -1.36
C THR A 79 -23.03 13.32 -2.01
N LEU A 80 -23.97 12.95 -2.89
CA LEU A 80 -23.87 11.68 -3.63
C LEU A 80 -22.64 11.65 -4.53
N ALA A 81 -22.27 12.77 -5.16
CA ALA A 81 -21.02 12.87 -5.93
C ALA A 81 -19.79 12.65 -5.04
N GLY A 82 -19.71 13.30 -3.88
CA GLY A 82 -18.59 13.14 -2.95
C GLY A 82 -18.45 11.73 -2.38
N ILE A 83 -19.58 11.09 -2.02
CA ILE A 83 -19.62 9.70 -1.58
C ILE A 83 -19.19 8.76 -2.73
N SER A 84 -19.64 9.02 -3.95
CA SER A 84 -19.28 8.22 -5.13
C SER A 84 -17.77 8.29 -5.41
N ILE A 85 -17.18 9.48 -5.34
CA ILE A 85 -15.73 9.67 -5.49
C ILE A 85 -14.97 8.91 -4.38
N SER A 86 -15.44 8.98 -3.13
CA SER A 86 -14.89 8.19 -2.02
C SER A 86 -14.98 6.69 -2.27
N LEU A 87 -16.10 6.19 -2.80
CA LEU A 87 -16.27 4.77 -3.11
C LEU A 87 -15.29 4.32 -4.20
N VAL A 88 -15.17 5.11 -5.28
CA VAL A 88 -14.21 4.83 -6.37
C VAL A 88 -12.78 4.82 -5.82
N TRP A 89 -12.41 5.80 -4.99
CA TRP A 89 -11.10 5.83 -4.35
C TRP A 89 -10.83 4.58 -3.49
N TRP A 90 -11.80 4.17 -2.68
CA TRP A 90 -11.70 2.97 -1.86
C TRP A 90 -11.54 1.70 -2.70
N LEU A 91 -12.32 1.55 -3.77
CA LEU A 91 -12.22 0.43 -4.71
C LEU A 91 -10.85 0.37 -5.37
N GLN A 92 -10.32 1.53 -5.78
CA GLN A 92 -9.00 1.63 -6.39
C GLN A 92 -7.88 1.21 -5.42
N LEU A 93 -7.92 1.69 -4.17
CA LEU A 93 -6.98 1.26 -3.11
C LEU A 93 -7.09 -0.24 -2.81
N ARG A 94 -8.32 -0.81 -2.83
CA ARG A 94 -8.54 -2.24 -2.67
C ARG A 94 -7.90 -3.03 -3.80
N SER A 95 -8.10 -2.61 -5.05
CA SER A 95 -7.55 -3.26 -6.24
C SER A 95 -6.02 -3.31 -6.19
N TYR A 96 -5.36 -2.19 -5.89
CA TYR A 96 -3.91 -2.15 -5.77
C TYR A 96 -3.36 -3.07 -4.67
N ARG A 97 -4.03 -3.15 -3.52
CA ARG A 97 -3.62 -4.08 -2.45
C ARG A 97 -3.70 -5.53 -2.90
N VAL A 98 -4.82 -5.94 -3.49
CA VAL A 98 -5.02 -7.32 -3.95
C VAL A 98 -3.97 -7.68 -5.01
N LEU A 99 -3.72 -6.78 -5.96
CA LEU A 99 -2.71 -7.00 -7.00
C LEU A 99 -1.29 -7.09 -6.42
N ASN A 100 -0.91 -6.17 -5.54
CA ASN A 100 0.41 -6.19 -4.92
C ASN A 100 0.60 -7.44 -4.05
N HIS A 101 -0.41 -7.83 -3.28
CA HIS A 101 -0.38 -9.07 -2.51
C HIS A 101 -0.11 -10.27 -3.43
N ALA A 102 -0.84 -10.39 -4.54
CA ALA A 102 -0.61 -11.48 -5.50
C ALA A 102 0.81 -11.45 -6.09
N LYS A 103 1.34 -10.26 -6.42
CA LYS A 103 2.72 -10.11 -6.90
C LYS A 103 3.74 -10.52 -5.85
N PHE A 104 3.56 -10.10 -4.60
CA PHE A 104 4.45 -10.47 -3.49
C PHE A 104 4.42 -11.97 -3.21
N VAL A 105 3.26 -12.64 -3.28
CA VAL A 105 3.19 -14.11 -3.16
C VAL A 105 4.07 -14.79 -4.22
N ILE A 106 4.02 -14.32 -5.47
CA ILE A 106 4.85 -14.86 -6.55
C ILE A 106 6.32 -14.58 -6.29
N ILE A 107 6.70 -13.34 -5.92
CA ILE A 107 8.08 -12.97 -5.59
C ILE A 107 8.63 -13.89 -4.49
N ASN A 108 7.93 -14.01 -3.35
CA ASN A 108 8.34 -14.87 -2.24
C ASN A 108 8.42 -16.36 -2.64
N SER A 109 7.58 -16.84 -3.56
CA SER A 109 7.65 -18.23 -4.04
C SER A 109 8.93 -18.55 -4.84
N VAL A 110 9.57 -17.52 -5.41
CA VAL A 110 10.82 -17.63 -6.18
C VAL A 110 12.05 -17.53 -5.28
N GLU A 111 11.95 -16.81 -4.15
CA GLU A 111 13.07 -16.52 -3.27
C GLU A 111 13.86 -17.74 -2.77
N PRO A 112 13.27 -18.92 -2.48
CA PRO A 112 14.04 -20.10 -2.05
C PRO A 112 15.08 -20.59 -3.06
N ARG A 113 15.00 -20.14 -4.32
CA ARG A 113 15.96 -20.46 -5.39
C ARG A 113 17.05 -19.40 -5.55
N LEU A 114 17.02 -18.35 -4.74
CA LEU A 114 18.02 -17.29 -4.71
C LEU A 114 18.94 -17.47 -3.49
N PRO A 115 20.17 -16.93 -3.50
CA PRO A 115 21.13 -17.11 -2.40
C PRO A 115 20.64 -16.44 -1.11
N ILE A 116 19.79 -15.42 -1.24
CA ILE A 116 19.19 -14.68 -0.13
C ILE A 116 17.71 -14.41 -0.44
N GLN A 117 16.86 -14.71 0.53
CA GLN A 117 15.41 -14.47 0.50
C GLN A 117 15.09 -13.11 1.13
N VAL A 118 15.27 -12.04 0.35
CA VAL A 118 15.26 -10.66 0.88
C VAL A 118 13.89 -10.30 1.45
N PHE A 119 12.82 -10.46 0.68
CA PHE A 119 11.47 -10.07 1.08
C PHE A 119 10.87 -11.04 2.09
N SER A 120 11.19 -12.34 2.02
CA SER A 120 10.72 -13.32 3.01
C SER A 120 11.31 -12.99 4.39
N ARG A 121 12.62 -12.73 4.47
CA ARG A 121 13.28 -12.32 5.72
C ARG A 121 12.80 -10.97 6.21
N GLU A 122 12.59 -10.00 5.32
CA GLU A 122 12.00 -8.70 5.69
C GLU A 122 10.63 -8.90 6.35
N TRP A 123 9.77 -9.74 5.75
CA TRP A 123 8.45 -10.01 6.29
C TRP A 123 8.51 -10.70 7.66
N GLU A 124 9.41 -11.66 7.85
CA GLU A 124 9.66 -12.31 9.14
C GLU A 124 10.11 -11.30 10.22
N ILE A 125 11.00 -10.36 9.88
CA ILE A 125 11.44 -9.31 10.81
C ILE A 125 10.27 -8.39 11.18
N LEU A 126 9.43 -8.03 10.21
CA LEU A 126 8.26 -7.16 10.44
C LEU A 126 7.17 -7.84 11.26
N THR A 127 7.01 -9.16 11.14
CA THR A 127 5.98 -9.93 11.86
C THR A 127 6.48 -10.63 13.13
N GLY A 128 7.80 -10.70 13.35
CA GLY A 128 8.45 -11.41 14.45
C GLY A 128 8.26 -10.83 15.84
N ASN A 129 7.53 -9.71 16.01
CA ASN A 129 7.17 -9.17 17.31
C ASN A 129 5.64 -9.13 17.54
N PRO A 130 4.97 -10.30 17.61
CA PRO A 130 3.51 -10.37 17.77
C PRO A 130 3.04 -9.92 19.17
N ASP A 131 3.88 -10.08 20.19
CA ASP A 131 3.58 -9.81 21.61
C ASP A 131 3.80 -8.33 22.01
N GLY A 132 4.39 -7.53 21.12
CA GLY A 132 4.55 -6.10 21.33
C GLY A 132 3.21 -5.35 21.38
N PRO A 133 3.18 -4.16 22.00
CA PRO A 133 1.99 -3.31 22.00
C PRO A 133 1.42 -3.06 20.60
N TRP A 134 0.11 -2.84 20.49
CA TRP A 134 -0.55 -2.72 19.19
C TRP A 134 0.02 -1.60 18.29
N TRP A 135 0.64 -0.56 18.87
CA TRP A 135 1.29 0.54 18.15
C TRP A 135 2.69 0.20 17.62
N THR A 136 3.35 -0.85 18.14
CA THR A 136 4.64 -1.35 17.63
C THR A 136 4.47 -2.44 16.59
N ARG A 137 3.26 -2.99 16.42
CA ARG A 137 2.98 -3.96 15.36
C ARG A 137 3.05 -3.28 14.00
N TYR A 138 3.71 -3.93 13.03
CA TYR A 138 3.74 -3.44 11.66
C TYR A 138 2.31 -3.40 11.10
N THR A 139 1.73 -2.20 11.03
CA THR A 139 0.53 -1.96 10.26
C THR A 139 0.96 -1.59 8.86
N GLU A 140 0.62 -2.43 7.88
CA GLU A 140 0.77 -2.04 6.47
C GLU A 140 0.15 -0.65 6.28
N LEU A 141 0.90 0.31 5.74
CA LEU A 141 0.40 1.65 5.35
C LEU A 141 -0.89 1.53 4.52
N GLY A 142 -0.95 0.45 3.71
CA GLY A 142 -2.13 -0.38 3.43
C GLY A 142 -3.42 -0.03 4.16
N SER A 143 -3.52 -0.49 5.40
CA SER A 143 -4.75 -0.52 6.18
C SER A 143 -5.25 0.87 6.56
N THR A 144 -4.32 1.78 6.90
CA THR A 144 -4.65 3.14 7.35
C THR A 144 -5.17 4.01 6.22
N GLU A 145 -4.54 3.96 5.05
CA GLU A 145 -4.98 4.73 3.87
C GLU A 145 -6.40 4.37 3.43
N ARG A 146 -6.84 3.12 3.64
CA ARG A 146 -8.18 2.67 3.24
C ARG A 146 -9.30 3.27 4.09
N LYS A 147 -8.99 3.84 5.26
CA LYS A 147 -9.98 4.52 6.11
C LYS A 147 -10.27 5.93 5.63
N VAL A 148 -9.33 6.57 4.93
CA VAL A 148 -9.45 7.97 4.49
C VAL A 148 -10.68 8.21 3.60
N PRO A 149 -11.00 7.37 2.59
CA PRO A 149 -12.21 7.57 1.79
C PRO A 149 -13.51 7.54 2.63
N TRP A 150 -13.56 6.72 3.69
CA TRP A 150 -14.71 6.65 4.59
C TRP A 150 -14.84 7.90 5.45
N VAL A 151 -13.73 8.49 5.87
CA VAL A 151 -13.73 9.80 6.55
C VAL A 151 -14.34 10.86 5.64
N PHE A 152 -13.91 10.95 4.38
CA PHE A 152 -14.49 11.91 3.44
C PHE A 152 -15.96 11.62 3.12
N ALA A 153 -16.37 10.35 3.01
CA ALA A 153 -17.78 10.01 2.82
C ALA A 153 -18.64 10.48 4.02
N ALA A 154 -18.13 10.29 5.24
CA ALA A 154 -18.78 10.78 6.46
C ALA A 154 -18.83 12.31 6.51
N LEU A 155 -17.78 13.02 6.08
CA LEU A 155 -17.78 14.49 5.99
C LEU A 155 -18.85 15.01 5.03
N HIS A 156 -18.99 14.41 3.85
CA HIS A 156 -20.02 14.79 2.88
C HIS A 156 -21.44 14.52 3.42
N ALA A 157 -21.63 13.42 4.13
CA ALA A 157 -22.90 13.11 4.79
C ALA A 157 -23.21 14.08 5.94
N GLY A 158 -22.21 14.42 6.75
CA GLY A 158 -22.34 15.38 7.84
C GLY A 158 -22.70 16.78 7.35
N LEU A 159 -22.08 17.24 6.26
CA LEU A 159 -22.41 18.53 5.63
C LEU A 159 -23.86 18.56 5.13
N PHE A 160 -24.32 17.48 4.50
CA PHE A 160 -25.71 17.36 4.04
C PHE A 160 -26.70 17.44 5.21
N ILE A 161 -26.43 16.69 6.29
CA ILE A 161 -27.26 16.72 7.50
C ILE A 161 -27.29 18.13 8.09
N GLY A 162 -26.14 18.81 8.15
CA GLY A 162 -26.05 20.20 8.60
C GLY A 162 -26.96 21.13 7.80
N ILE A 163 -26.92 21.05 6.47
CA ILE A 163 -27.77 21.85 5.57
C ILE A 163 -29.27 21.54 5.76
N LEU A 164 -29.64 20.30 6.06
CA LEU A 164 -31.04 19.94 6.32
C LEU A 164 -31.57 20.41 7.68
N CYS A 165 -30.68 20.63 8.65
CA CYS A 165 -31.04 21.05 10.00
C CYS A 165 -31.07 22.58 10.19
N THR A 166 -30.55 23.34 9.23
CA THR A 166 -30.56 24.82 9.17
C THR A 166 -31.69 25.32 8.30
#